data_AF-E3G9V0-F1
#
_entry.id   AF-E3G9V0-F1
#
_cell.length_a   1.000
_cell.length_b   1.000
_cell.length_c   1.000
_cell.angle_alpha   90.00
_cell.angle_beta   90.00
_cell.angle_gamma   90.00
#
_symmetry.space_group_name_H-M   'P 1'
#
loop_
_entity.id
_entity.type
_entity.pdbx_description
1 polymer ?
#
loop_
_entity_poly.entity_id
_entity_poly.type
_entity_poly.pdbx_seq_one_letter_code
_entity_poly.pdbx_strand_id
1 'polypeptide(L)'
;MSGQVKRLMVMAGGTGGHVFPGLAVAHHLMEQGWQVRWLGTADRMEADLVPKHGIEIDFIRISGLRGKGLKALALAPVRIFNAWRQARAIMKRYQPDVVLGMGGYVSGPGGLAAWSLGIPVVLHEQNGIAGLTNKWLAKIATTVMQAFPGAFPNAEVVGNPVRVDVLALPLPQQRLSGREGPKRVLVVGGSQGARVLNQTMPLVAAKLGDSVTIWHQSGKGAEQAVQQAYAEAGQPQHKVTEFIDDMAAAYAWADVVVCRSGALTVSEIAAAGLPAVFVPFQHKDRQQYWNALPLEQAGAAKIFEQPQFTADAVASTLESWDRNTLLEMAERARAAAIPDATERVANEVSLAAQA
;
A
#
# COMPACT_ATOMS: atom_id res chain seq x y z
N MET A 1 -33.84 6.51 19.74
CA MET A 1 -32.81 5.70 20.41
C MET A 1 -31.66 6.63 20.75
N SER A 2 -31.29 6.78 22.02
CA SER A 2 -30.18 7.66 22.42
C SER A 2 -28.90 7.15 21.79
N GLY A 3 -28.44 7.80 20.71
CA GLY A 3 -27.32 7.36 19.89
C GLY A 3 -26.01 7.47 20.68
N GLN A 4 -25.62 6.39 21.36
CA GLN A 4 -24.31 6.29 21.96
C GLN A 4 -23.28 6.40 20.84
N VAL A 5 -22.36 7.36 20.98
CA VAL A 5 -21.28 7.59 20.02
C VAL A 5 -20.41 6.33 19.97
N LYS A 6 -20.34 5.69 18.80
CA LYS A 6 -19.52 4.48 18.59
C LYS A 6 -18.04 4.83 18.63
N ARG A 7 -17.23 3.95 19.22
CA ARG A 7 -15.79 4.10 19.43
C ARG A 7 -15.02 3.00 18.71
N LEU A 8 -14.19 3.42 17.76
CA LEU A 8 -13.23 2.56 17.07
C LEU A 8 -11.83 2.75 17.66
N MET A 9 -11.09 1.66 17.83
CA MET A 9 -9.63 1.70 17.97
C MET A 9 -8.93 1.09 16.75
N VAL A 10 -8.16 1.89 16.01
CA VAL A 10 -7.34 1.42 14.89
C VAL A 10 -5.97 0.98 15.40
N MET A 11 -5.53 -0.21 15.02
CA MET A 11 -4.24 -0.80 15.40
C MET A 11 -3.40 -1.01 14.15
N ALA A 12 -2.49 -0.08 13.90
CA ALA A 12 -1.64 -0.08 12.72
C ALA A 12 -0.32 0.65 13.00
N GLY A 13 0.79 0.16 12.45
CA GLY A 13 2.08 0.81 12.65
C GLY A 13 3.23 0.25 11.83
N GLY A 14 4.33 1.00 11.84
CA GLY A 14 5.63 0.61 11.31
C GLY A 14 5.90 0.98 9.85
N THR A 15 4.90 0.98 8.97
CA THR A 15 5.02 1.33 7.54
C THR A 15 3.78 2.07 7.04
N GLY A 16 3.94 2.86 5.97
CA GLY A 16 2.81 3.57 5.34
C GLY A 16 1.76 2.61 4.78
N GLY A 17 2.18 1.39 4.37
CA GLY A 17 1.28 0.34 3.87
C GLY A 17 0.18 -0.08 4.85
N HIS A 18 0.40 0.07 6.16
CA HIS A 18 -0.63 -0.21 7.18
C HIS A 18 -1.32 1.08 7.65
N VAL A 19 -0.56 2.17 7.78
CA VAL A 19 -1.06 3.42 8.39
C VAL A 19 -2.01 4.17 7.46
N PHE A 20 -1.69 4.31 6.17
CA PHE A 20 -2.55 5.06 5.24
C PHE A 20 -3.95 4.46 5.05
N PRO A 21 -4.12 3.15 4.78
CA PRO A 21 -5.48 2.59 4.68
C PRO A 21 -6.23 2.61 6.02
N GLY A 22 -5.53 2.52 7.16
CA GLY A 22 -6.15 2.71 8.47
C GLY A 22 -6.68 4.12 8.68
N LEU A 23 -5.94 5.15 8.22
CA LEU A 23 -6.38 6.54 8.24
C LEU A 23 -7.59 6.77 7.35
N ALA A 24 -7.64 6.16 6.15
CA ALA A 24 -8.78 6.27 5.25
C ALA A 24 -10.07 5.77 5.91
N VAL A 25 -10.04 4.58 6.53
CA VAL A 25 -11.20 4.02 7.25
C VAL A 25 -11.55 4.86 8.49
N ALA A 26 -10.55 5.35 9.22
CA ALA A 26 -10.75 6.21 10.38
C ALA A 26 -11.51 7.49 10.01
N HIS A 27 -11.06 8.23 8.99
CA HIS A 27 -11.70 9.47 8.55
C HIS A 27 -13.12 9.22 8.05
N HIS A 28 -13.32 8.17 7.25
CA HIS A 28 -14.64 7.81 6.75
C HIS A 28 -15.65 7.54 7.88
N LEU A 29 -15.24 6.86 8.97
CA LEU A 29 -16.11 6.62 10.12
C LEU A 29 -16.29 7.87 10.99
N MET A 30 -15.26 8.72 11.12
CA MET A 30 -15.36 10.00 11.83
C MET A 30 -16.38 10.93 11.18
N GLU A 31 -16.46 10.97 9.85
CA GLU A 31 -17.49 11.71 9.10
C GLU A 31 -18.92 11.22 9.42
N GLN A 32 -19.07 9.96 9.84
CA GLN A 32 -20.33 9.37 10.29
C GLN A 32 -20.56 9.53 11.81
N GLY A 33 -19.74 10.34 12.49
CA GLY A 33 -19.88 10.64 13.91
C GLY A 33 -19.21 9.65 14.87
N TRP A 34 -18.34 8.76 14.38
CA TRP A 34 -17.57 7.86 15.25
C TRP A 34 -16.44 8.59 15.98
N GLN A 35 -16.16 8.15 17.19
CA GLN A 35 -14.91 8.46 17.88
C GLN A 35 -13.83 7.46 17.47
N VAL A 36 -12.68 7.95 17.03
CA VAL A 36 -11.56 7.10 16.63
C VAL A 36 -10.36 7.39 17.51
N ARG A 37 -9.69 6.33 17.95
CA ARG A 37 -8.41 6.38 18.66
C ARG A 37 -7.43 5.40 18.01
N TRP A 38 -6.15 5.73 18.05
CA TRP A 38 -5.12 4.91 17.43
C TRP A 38 -4.27 4.20 18.48
N LEU A 39 -3.86 2.98 18.18
CA LEU A 39 -2.89 2.22 18.96
C LEU A 39 -1.62 2.02 18.12
N GLY A 40 -0.52 2.62 18.55
CA GLY A 40 0.74 2.65 17.80
C GLY A 40 1.99 2.41 18.66
N THR A 41 3.15 2.67 18.05
CA THR A 41 4.47 2.69 18.71
C THR A 41 5.10 4.07 18.61
N ALA A 42 5.71 4.55 19.70
CA ALA A 42 6.18 5.94 19.81
C ALA A 42 7.44 6.24 18.95
N ASP A 43 8.14 5.21 18.49
CA ASP A 43 9.40 5.30 17.73
C ASP A 43 9.20 5.11 16.22
N ARG A 44 7.96 5.26 15.72
CA ARG A 44 7.57 4.96 14.34
C ARG A 44 6.73 6.07 13.72
N MET A 45 6.59 6.01 12.40
CA MET A 45 5.94 7.07 11.60
C MET A 45 4.51 7.40 12.06
N GLU A 46 3.78 6.44 12.63
CA GLU A 46 2.41 6.69 13.11
C GLU A 46 2.39 7.71 14.27
N ALA A 47 3.46 7.82 15.06
CA ALA A 47 3.55 8.77 16.17
C ALA A 47 3.52 10.22 15.69
N ASP A 48 4.05 10.49 14.50
CA ASP A 48 4.06 11.82 13.89
C ASP A 48 2.88 12.03 12.93
N LEU A 49 2.51 10.98 12.18
CA LEU A 49 1.51 11.09 11.12
C LEU A 49 0.08 11.13 11.67
N VAL A 50 -0.28 10.24 12.60
CA VAL A 50 -1.67 10.13 13.10
C VAL A 50 -2.15 11.41 13.80
N PRO A 51 -1.35 12.06 14.67
CA PRO A 51 -1.77 13.34 15.29
C PRO A 51 -1.97 14.47 14.28
N LYS A 52 -1.20 14.50 13.18
CA LYS A 52 -1.41 15.50 12.10
C LYS A 52 -2.75 15.34 11.39
N HIS A 53 -3.37 14.16 11.49
CA HIS A 53 -4.71 13.88 11.01
C HIS A 53 -5.79 14.07 12.09
N GLY A 54 -5.46 14.68 13.24
CA GLY A 54 -6.45 14.99 14.29
C GLY A 54 -6.95 13.78 15.08
N ILE A 55 -6.24 12.65 15.03
CA ILE A 55 -6.60 11.42 15.76
C ILE A 55 -5.66 11.27 16.96
N GLU A 56 -6.25 11.04 18.15
CA GLU A 56 -5.47 10.73 19.35
C GLU A 56 -4.84 9.33 19.23
N ILE A 57 -3.58 9.23 19.66
CA ILE A 57 -2.80 7.99 19.61
C ILE A 57 -2.30 7.60 21.00
N ASP A 58 -2.54 6.35 21.37
CA ASP A 58 -1.93 5.72 22.54
C ASP A 58 -0.79 4.80 22.09
N PHE A 59 0.26 4.75 22.90
CA PHE A 59 1.47 4.00 22.58
C PHE A 59 1.65 2.78 23.48
N ILE A 60 2.04 1.67 22.86
CA ILE A 60 2.55 0.49 23.57
C ILE A 60 4.03 0.27 23.27
N ARG A 61 4.76 -0.27 24.24
CA ARG A 61 6.18 -0.59 24.08
C ARG A 61 6.35 -1.97 23.46
N ILE A 62 6.35 -2.03 22.13
CA ILE A 62 6.67 -3.24 21.37
C ILE A 62 7.54 -2.90 20.17
N SER A 63 8.36 -3.87 19.76
CA SER A 63 9.16 -3.76 18.55
C SER A 63 9.24 -5.12 17.86
N GLY A 64 9.40 -5.13 16.54
CA GLY A 64 9.59 -6.36 15.78
C GLY A 64 10.81 -7.16 16.25
N LEU A 65 10.70 -8.48 16.24
CA LEU A 65 11.80 -9.40 16.60
C LEU A 65 12.71 -9.72 15.40
N ARG A 66 12.30 -9.35 14.19
CA ARG A 66 13.02 -9.66 12.95
C ARG A 66 14.38 -8.96 12.94
N GLY A 67 15.45 -9.74 12.80
CA GLY A 67 16.83 -9.25 12.81
C GLY A 67 17.39 -8.93 14.20
N LYS A 68 16.68 -9.24 15.29
CA LYS A 68 17.18 -9.02 16.66
C LYS A 68 17.93 -10.24 17.20
N GLY A 69 19.00 -10.01 17.96
CA GLY A 69 19.84 -11.06 18.52
C GLY A 69 19.16 -11.93 19.58
N LEU A 70 19.80 -13.05 19.96
CA LEU A 70 19.26 -14.08 20.86
C LEU A 70 18.68 -13.54 22.17
N LYS A 71 19.30 -12.50 22.76
CA LYS A 71 18.79 -11.84 23.97
C LYS A 71 17.40 -11.20 23.77
N ALA A 72 17.15 -10.61 22.60
CA ALA A 72 15.86 -9.99 22.29
C ALA A 72 14.77 -11.03 22.04
N LEU A 73 15.12 -12.20 21.49
CA LEU A 73 14.24 -13.36 21.37
C LEU A 73 13.88 -13.94 22.75
N ALA A 74 14.87 -14.11 23.64
CA ALA A 74 14.64 -14.61 24.99
C ALA A 74 13.72 -13.70 25.82
N LEU A 75 13.83 -12.38 25.64
CA LEU A 75 12.96 -11.38 26.30
C LEU A 75 11.61 -11.18 25.59
N ALA A 76 11.37 -11.81 24.45
CA ALA A 76 10.16 -11.59 23.67
C ALA A 76 8.88 -11.92 24.43
N PRO A 77 8.76 -13.05 25.17
CA PRO A 77 7.53 -13.37 25.89
C PRO A 77 7.16 -12.31 26.93
N VAL A 78 8.13 -11.84 27.71
CA VAL A 78 7.94 -10.78 28.72
C VAL A 78 7.52 -9.46 28.07
N ARG A 79 8.16 -9.08 26.96
CA ARG A 79 7.81 -7.87 26.21
C ARG A 79 6.40 -7.94 25.63
N ILE A 80 6.02 -9.07 25.06
CA ILE A 80 4.68 -9.29 24.51
C ILE A 80 3.63 -9.24 25.63
N PHE A 81 3.88 -9.89 26.77
CA PHE A 81 2.98 -9.85 27.93
C PHE A 81 2.79 -8.42 28.47
N ASN A 82 3.87 -7.65 28.56
CA ASN A 82 3.80 -6.25 28.98
C ASN A 82 3.05 -5.38 27.97
N ALA A 83 3.29 -5.55 26.67
CA ALA A 83 2.57 -4.85 25.62
C ALA A 83 1.07 -5.18 25.63
N TRP A 84 0.72 -6.45 25.86
CA TRP A 84 -0.66 -6.89 26.02
C TRP A 84 -1.34 -6.24 27.23
N ARG A 85 -0.66 -6.17 28.39
CA ARG A 85 -1.17 -5.47 29.58
C ARG A 85 -1.38 -3.97 29.34
N GLN A 86 -0.46 -3.31 28.63
CA GLN A 86 -0.59 -1.89 28.27
C GLN A 86 -1.80 -1.67 27.36
N ALA A 87 -1.94 -2.48 26.30
CA ALA A 87 -3.10 -2.41 25.41
C ALA A 87 -4.42 -2.66 26.15
N ARG A 88 -4.47 -3.64 27.08
CA ARG A 88 -5.65 -3.86 27.94
C ARG A 88 -5.98 -2.64 28.79
N ALA A 89 -4.99 -1.98 29.39
CA ALA A 89 -5.21 -0.79 30.21
C ALA A 89 -5.76 0.37 29.38
N ILE A 90 -5.21 0.57 28.17
CA ILE A 90 -5.68 1.56 27.20
C ILE A 90 -7.15 1.27 26.81
N MET A 91 -7.45 0.04 26.39
CA MET A 91 -8.79 -0.35 25.96
C MET A 91 -9.81 -0.29 27.09
N LYS A 92 -9.44 -0.59 28.34
CA LYS A 92 -10.32 -0.41 29.50
C LYS A 92 -10.66 1.05 29.78
N ARG A 93 -9.76 1.98 29.46
CA ARG A 93 -9.98 3.42 29.63
C ARG A 93 -10.79 4.02 28.49
N TYR A 94 -10.45 3.67 27.25
CA TYR A 94 -11.11 4.20 26.07
C TYR A 94 -12.47 3.52 25.80
N GLN A 95 -12.59 2.24 26.14
CA GLN A 95 -13.77 1.40 25.91
C GLN A 95 -14.21 1.43 24.44
N PRO A 96 -13.37 0.94 23.49
CA PRO A 96 -13.79 0.84 22.10
C PRO A 96 -14.86 -0.24 21.96
N ASP A 97 -15.86 0.01 21.10
CA ASP A 97 -16.88 -0.95 20.73
C ASP A 97 -16.34 -2.00 19.75
N VAL A 98 -15.28 -1.65 19.00
CA VAL A 98 -14.61 -2.53 18.04
C VAL A 98 -13.17 -2.09 17.82
N VAL A 99 -12.29 -3.03 17.45
CA VAL A 99 -10.92 -2.72 17.02
C VAL A 99 -10.68 -3.14 15.58
N LEU A 100 -9.94 -2.32 14.82
CA LEU A 100 -9.51 -2.61 13.45
C LEU A 100 -8.00 -2.83 13.41
N GLY A 101 -7.56 -4.05 13.11
CA GLY A 101 -6.15 -4.40 12.92
C GLY A 101 -5.74 -4.33 11.45
N MET A 102 -4.85 -3.41 11.10
CA MET A 102 -4.29 -3.28 9.74
C MET A 102 -2.93 -4.00 9.60
N GLY A 103 -2.59 -4.90 10.53
CA GLY A 103 -1.28 -5.54 10.59
C GLY A 103 -0.20 -4.74 11.34
N GLY A 104 1.06 -5.15 11.16
CA GLY A 104 2.18 -4.66 11.96
C GLY A 104 2.36 -5.39 13.29
N TYR A 105 3.38 -5.03 14.07
CA TYR A 105 3.67 -5.69 15.35
C TYR A 105 2.78 -5.18 16.49
N VAL A 106 2.26 -3.96 16.37
CA VAL A 106 1.39 -3.33 17.37
C VAL A 106 0.02 -4.03 17.45
N SER A 107 -0.49 -4.51 16.31
CA SER A 107 -1.80 -5.17 16.24
C SER A 107 -1.81 -6.50 16.98
N GLY A 108 -0.68 -7.18 17.16
CA GLY A 108 -0.60 -8.47 17.86
C GLY A 108 -1.07 -8.38 19.32
N PRO A 109 -0.36 -7.65 20.20
CA PRO A 109 -0.80 -7.43 21.56
C PRO A 109 -2.12 -6.67 21.66
N GLY A 110 -2.39 -5.74 20.73
CA GLY A 110 -3.65 -4.99 20.67
C GLY A 110 -4.85 -5.92 20.44
N GLY A 111 -4.81 -6.74 19.40
CA GLY A 111 -5.87 -7.71 19.09
C GLY A 111 -6.07 -8.75 20.19
N LEU A 112 -4.97 -9.24 20.79
CA LEU A 112 -5.07 -10.13 21.96
C LEU A 112 -5.70 -9.42 23.17
N ALA A 113 -5.41 -8.14 23.37
CA ALA A 113 -6.01 -7.34 24.44
C ALA A 113 -7.51 -7.16 24.22
N ALA A 114 -7.94 -6.79 23.00
CA ALA A 114 -9.34 -6.64 22.63
C ALA A 114 -10.11 -7.95 22.83
N TRP A 115 -9.62 -9.05 22.28
CA TRP A 115 -10.22 -10.39 22.46
C TRP A 115 -10.35 -10.77 23.94
N SER A 116 -9.31 -10.54 24.74
CA SER A 116 -9.32 -10.83 26.18
C SER A 116 -10.24 -9.90 27.01
N LEU A 117 -10.83 -8.87 26.40
CA LEU A 117 -11.81 -7.98 26.98
C LEU A 117 -13.22 -8.18 26.38
N GLY A 118 -13.39 -9.13 25.45
CA GLY A 118 -14.65 -9.34 24.73
C GLY A 118 -14.95 -8.28 23.68
N ILE A 119 -13.95 -7.49 23.25
CA ILE A 119 -14.10 -6.46 22.23
C ILE A 119 -13.88 -7.12 20.85
N PRO A 120 -14.80 -6.98 19.88
CA PRO A 120 -14.68 -7.60 18.57
C PRO A 120 -13.46 -7.10 17.80
N VAL A 121 -12.78 -8.03 17.13
CA VAL A 121 -11.53 -7.77 16.40
C VAL A 121 -11.80 -7.94 14.91
N VAL A 122 -11.70 -6.85 14.16
CA VAL A 122 -11.78 -6.82 12.70
C VAL A 122 -10.36 -6.71 12.14
N LEU A 123 -10.01 -7.52 11.15
CA LEU A 123 -8.69 -7.48 10.51
C LEU A 123 -8.79 -7.14 9.03
N HIS A 124 -7.79 -6.40 8.55
CA HIS A 124 -7.58 -6.16 7.13
C HIS A 124 -6.13 -6.49 6.76
N GLU A 125 -5.94 -7.35 5.76
CA GLU A 125 -4.63 -7.67 5.19
C GLU A 125 -4.47 -7.02 3.82
N GLN A 126 -3.44 -6.17 3.69
CA GLN A 126 -3.23 -5.39 2.47
C GLN A 126 -2.50 -6.20 1.39
N ASN A 127 -1.66 -7.15 1.79
CA ASN A 127 -0.76 -7.84 0.88
C ASN A 127 -1.36 -9.15 0.37
N GLY A 128 -0.86 -9.64 -0.78
CA GLY A 128 -1.25 -10.94 -1.36
C GLY A 128 -0.82 -12.15 -0.53
N ILE A 129 -0.01 -11.94 0.53
CA ILE A 129 0.30 -12.94 1.54
C ILE A 129 0.05 -12.38 2.93
N ALA A 130 -0.61 -13.17 3.78
CA ALA A 130 -0.89 -12.74 5.15
C ALA A 130 0.40 -12.54 5.96
N GLY A 131 0.52 -11.37 6.57
CA GLY A 131 1.57 -11.11 7.56
C GLY A 131 1.42 -12.03 8.77
N LEU A 132 2.55 -12.35 9.43
CA LEU A 132 2.55 -13.28 10.58
C LEU A 132 1.57 -12.87 11.69
N THR A 133 1.51 -11.57 11.99
CA THR A 133 0.58 -11.05 13.01
C THR A 133 -0.88 -11.28 12.62
N ASN A 134 -1.27 -10.89 11.40
CA ASN A 134 -2.63 -11.10 10.90
C ASN A 134 -2.98 -12.58 10.84
N LYS A 135 -2.05 -13.44 10.40
CA LYS A 135 -2.24 -14.90 10.36
C LYS A 135 -2.56 -15.50 11.74
N TRP A 136 -1.99 -14.94 12.80
CA TRP A 136 -2.25 -15.41 14.17
C TRP A 136 -3.52 -14.82 14.74
N LEU A 137 -3.73 -13.51 14.56
CA LEU A 137 -4.94 -12.83 15.01
C LEU A 137 -6.20 -13.32 14.31
N ALA A 138 -6.11 -13.78 13.07
CA ALA A 138 -7.24 -14.33 12.32
C ALA A 138 -7.94 -15.51 13.04
N LYS A 139 -7.26 -16.20 13.95
CA LYS A 139 -7.84 -17.28 14.76
C LYS A 139 -8.79 -16.79 15.86
N ILE A 140 -8.71 -15.52 16.22
CA ILE A 140 -9.50 -14.88 17.28
C ILE A 140 -10.29 -13.67 16.77
N ALA A 141 -10.17 -13.36 15.48
CA ALA A 141 -10.87 -12.24 14.86
C ALA A 141 -12.34 -12.57 14.63
N THR A 142 -13.19 -11.57 14.83
CA THR A 142 -14.61 -11.62 14.48
C THR A 142 -14.78 -11.62 12.96
N THR A 143 -14.03 -10.75 12.27
CA THR A 143 -14.04 -10.61 10.81
C THR A 143 -12.62 -10.50 10.29
N VAL A 144 -12.34 -11.16 9.16
CA VAL A 144 -11.07 -11.05 8.44
C VAL A 144 -11.36 -10.67 6.99
N MET A 145 -10.76 -9.56 6.56
CA MET A 145 -10.80 -9.06 5.20
C MET A 145 -9.39 -9.07 4.59
N GLN A 146 -9.33 -9.18 3.26
CA GLN A 146 -8.09 -9.15 2.50
C GLN A 146 -8.22 -8.29 1.25
N ALA A 147 -7.14 -7.63 0.85
CA ALA A 147 -7.14 -6.78 -0.33
C ALA A 147 -7.06 -7.57 -1.63
N PHE A 148 -6.28 -8.65 -1.62
CA PHE A 148 -6.07 -9.54 -2.75
C PHE A 148 -6.50 -10.96 -2.36
N PRO A 149 -7.01 -11.76 -3.31
CA PRO A 149 -7.31 -13.16 -3.03
C PRO A 149 -6.03 -13.93 -2.69
N GLY A 150 -6.14 -14.90 -1.77
CA GLY A 150 -5.08 -15.86 -1.46
C GLY A 150 -4.27 -15.59 -0.20
N ALA A 151 -4.35 -14.39 0.40
CA ALA A 151 -3.70 -14.13 1.69
C ALA A 151 -4.29 -15.02 2.81
N PHE A 152 -5.60 -15.21 2.77
CA PHE A 152 -6.39 -16.12 3.58
C PHE A 152 -7.33 -16.96 2.69
N PRO A 153 -7.60 -18.23 3.05
CA PRO A 153 -8.44 -19.11 2.22
C PRO A 153 -9.88 -18.61 2.02
N ASN A 154 -10.50 -18.06 3.07
CA ASN A 154 -11.94 -17.78 3.12
C ASN A 154 -12.26 -16.32 3.53
N ALA A 155 -11.27 -15.43 3.58
CA ALA A 155 -11.52 -14.03 3.92
C ALA A 155 -12.14 -13.29 2.74
N GLU A 156 -13.05 -12.36 3.02
CA GLU A 156 -13.66 -11.53 1.99
C GLU A 156 -12.61 -10.64 1.31
N VAL A 157 -12.68 -10.55 -0.03
CA VAL A 157 -11.80 -9.69 -0.82
C VAL A 157 -12.43 -8.31 -0.95
N VAL A 158 -11.87 -7.32 -0.26
CA VAL A 158 -12.41 -5.94 -0.19
C VAL A 158 -11.51 -4.90 -0.84
N GLY A 159 -10.35 -5.27 -1.37
CA GLY A 159 -9.38 -4.33 -1.94
C GLY A 159 -8.58 -3.57 -0.88
N ASN A 160 -7.80 -2.57 -1.29
CA ASN A 160 -7.17 -1.63 -0.36
C ASN A 160 -7.84 -0.26 -0.48
N PRO A 161 -8.04 0.47 0.62
CA PRO A 161 -8.36 1.89 0.57
C PRO A 161 -7.37 2.67 -0.31
N VAL A 162 -7.89 3.35 -1.32
CA VAL A 162 -7.15 4.19 -2.26
C VAL A 162 -7.49 5.66 -2.00
N ARG A 163 -6.56 6.57 -2.33
CA ARG A 163 -6.79 8.01 -2.20
C ARG A 163 -7.94 8.47 -3.13
N VAL A 164 -8.75 9.40 -2.64
CA VAL A 164 -9.95 9.88 -3.35
C VAL A 164 -9.60 10.57 -4.67
N ASP A 165 -8.50 11.32 -4.71
CA ASP A 165 -7.99 11.99 -5.91
C ASP A 165 -7.61 10.99 -7.03
N VAL A 166 -7.03 9.84 -6.67
CA VAL A 166 -6.73 8.74 -7.62
C VAL A 166 -8.00 8.04 -8.07
N LEU A 167 -8.96 7.80 -7.18
CA LEU A 167 -10.25 7.20 -7.53
C LEU A 167 -11.06 8.08 -8.51
N ALA A 168 -10.95 9.40 -8.36
CA ALA A 168 -11.61 10.41 -9.17
C ALA A 168 -10.99 10.59 -10.58
N LEU A 169 -9.89 9.90 -10.90
CA LEU A 169 -9.28 9.99 -12.23
C LEU A 169 -10.26 9.55 -13.33
N PRO A 170 -10.25 10.23 -14.50
CA PRO A 170 -11.04 9.82 -15.65
C PRO A 170 -10.76 8.37 -16.06
N LEU A 171 -11.79 7.72 -16.60
CA LEU A 171 -11.67 6.35 -17.11
C LEU A 171 -10.62 6.27 -18.24
N PRO A 172 -9.98 5.11 -18.45
CA PRO A 172 -8.95 4.92 -19.47
C PRO A 172 -9.33 5.45 -20.86
N GLN A 173 -10.56 5.19 -21.32
CA GLN A 173 -11.03 5.63 -22.65
C GLN A 173 -11.03 7.15 -22.77
N GLN A 174 -11.36 7.87 -21.69
CA GLN A 174 -11.36 9.33 -21.66
C GLN A 174 -9.92 9.86 -21.56
N ARG A 175 -9.11 9.30 -20.65
CA ARG A 175 -7.73 9.76 -20.41
C ARG A 175 -6.81 9.58 -21.62
N LEU A 176 -7.01 8.51 -22.38
CA LEU A 176 -6.19 8.14 -23.54
C LEU A 176 -6.81 8.55 -24.88
N SER A 177 -8.02 9.13 -24.88
CA SER A 177 -8.69 9.59 -26.11
C SER A 177 -7.82 10.60 -26.87
N GLY A 178 -7.59 10.34 -28.16
CA GLY A 178 -6.80 11.21 -29.04
C GLY A 178 -5.33 11.38 -28.61
N ARG A 179 -4.82 10.54 -27.71
CA ARG A 179 -3.45 10.67 -27.21
C ARG A 179 -2.45 10.12 -28.23
N GLU A 180 -1.58 11.00 -28.73
CA GLU A 180 -0.55 10.70 -29.73
C GLU A 180 0.88 11.00 -29.21
N GLY A 181 1.88 10.71 -30.04
CA GLY A 181 3.30 11.01 -29.77
C GLY A 181 4.04 9.90 -29.01
N PRO A 182 5.15 10.23 -28.31
CA PRO A 182 5.90 9.28 -27.49
C PRO A 182 5.07 8.68 -26.35
N LYS A 183 5.36 7.44 -25.98
CA LYS A 183 4.74 6.78 -24.81
C LYS A 183 5.19 7.45 -23.52
N ARG A 184 4.24 7.84 -22.66
CA ARG A 184 4.52 8.50 -21.38
C ARG A 184 4.78 7.47 -20.29
N VAL A 185 6.04 7.29 -19.91
CA VAL A 185 6.47 6.31 -18.93
C VAL A 185 6.70 7.01 -17.59
N LEU A 186 5.90 6.66 -16.59
CA LEU A 186 6.09 7.12 -15.21
C LEU A 186 6.90 6.09 -14.44
N VAL A 187 8.05 6.47 -13.89
CA VAL A 187 8.88 5.60 -13.04
C VAL A 187 8.72 6.01 -11.59
N VAL A 188 8.27 5.08 -10.73
CA VAL A 188 7.99 5.36 -9.30
C VAL A 188 8.83 4.47 -8.40
N GLY A 189 9.82 5.08 -7.73
CA GLY A 189 10.68 4.42 -6.74
C GLY A 189 10.13 4.44 -5.31
N GLY A 190 9.11 5.24 -5.03
CA GLY A 190 8.61 5.51 -3.68
C GLY A 190 9.52 6.48 -2.91
N SER A 191 9.19 6.76 -1.65
CA SER A 191 9.85 7.82 -0.87
C SER A 191 11.36 7.63 -0.68
N GLN A 192 11.82 6.39 -0.56
CA GLN A 192 13.24 6.05 -0.45
C GLN A 192 13.91 5.81 -1.82
N GLY A 193 13.13 5.86 -2.90
CA GLY A 193 13.59 5.48 -4.23
C GLY A 193 13.78 3.97 -4.40
N ALA A 194 13.96 3.56 -5.64
CA ALA A 194 14.30 2.18 -5.98
C ALA A 194 15.58 2.18 -6.81
N ARG A 195 16.71 1.87 -6.15
CA ARG A 195 18.03 1.85 -6.80
C ARG A 195 18.06 1.11 -8.14
N VAL A 196 17.35 -0.02 -8.23
CA VAL A 196 17.26 -0.80 -9.46
C VAL A 196 16.57 -0.03 -10.60
N LEU A 197 15.54 0.77 -10.30
CA LEU A 197 14.87 1.62 -11.30
C LEU A 197 15.80 2.76 -11.71
N ASN A 198 16.42 3.43 -10.72
CA ASN A 198 17.37 4.53 -10.92
C ASN A 198 18.55 4.15 -11.82
N GLN A 199 18.99 2.88 -11.77
CA GLN A 199 20.10 2.37 -12.57
C GLN A 199 19.66 1.85 -13.94
N THR A 200 18.50 1.19 -14.04
CA THR A 200 18.07 0.54 -15.29
C THR A 200 17.36 1.50 -16.25
N MET A 201 16.52 2.40 -15.75
CA MET A 201 15.67 3.23 -16.63
C MET A 201 16.42 4.23 -17.51
N PRO A 202 17.57 4.81 -17.12
CA PRO A 202 18.40 5.57 -18.04
C PRO A 202 18.91 4.74 -19.23
N LEU A 203 19.27 3.47 -19.00
CA LEU A 203 19.70 2.55 -20.05
C LEU A 203 18.54 2.12 -20.96
N VAL A 204 17.34 1.99 -20.41
CA VAL A 204 16.11 1.77 -21.20
C VAL A 204 15.85 2.98 -22.10
N ALA A 205 15.98 4.20 -21.57
CA ALA A 205 15.79 5.42 -22.34
C ALA A 205 16.76 5.53 -23.53
N ALA A 206 18.04 5.19 -23.32
CA ALA A 206 19.02 5.17 -24.41
C ALA A 206 18.62 4.24 -25.57
N LYS A 207 17.94 3.13 -25.26
CA LYS A 207 17.46 2.16 -26.27
C LYS A 207 16.21 2.65 -26.99
N LEU A 208 15.29 3.25 -26.25
CA LEU A 208 13.98 3.67 -26.77
C LEU A 208 14.00 5.03 -27.47
N GLY A 209 14.95 5.90 -27.12
CA GLY A 209 15.09 7.25 -27.67
C GLY A 209 13.77 8.02 -27.65
N ASP A 210 13.44 8.66 -28.78
CA ASP A 210 12.26 9.53 -28.93
C ASP A 210 10.92 8.78 -28.89
N SER A 211 10.90 7.45 -28.83
CA SER A 211 9.65 6.68 -28.72
C SER A 211 9.00 6.80 -27.33
N VAL A 212 9.73 7.30 -26.33
CA VAL A 212 9.24 7.49 -24.96
C VAL A 212 9.53 8.89 -24.41
N THR A 213 8.70 9.31 -23.47
CA THR A 213 9.00 10.43 -22.58
C THR A 213 8.84 9.95 -21.14
N ILE A 214 9.88 10.16 -20.33
CA ILE A 214 9.96 9.60 -18.99
C ILE A 214 9.83 10.70 -17.95
N TRP A 215 8.99 10.45 -16.94
CA TRP A 215 9.02 11.14 -15.65
C TRP A 215 9.47 10.14 -14.59
N HIS A 216 10.66 10.35 -14.03
CA HIS A 216 11.31 9.47 -13.08
C HIS A 216 11.33 10.07 -11.67
N GLN A 217 10.61 9.43 -10.74
CA GLN A 217 10.71 9.72 -9.32
C GLN A 217 11.86 8.93 -8.68
N SER A 218 12.97 9.61 -8.39
CA SER A 218 14.24 8.96 -8.00
C SER A 218 14.33 8.55 -6.53
N GLY A 219 13.56 9.22 -5.66
CA GLY A 219 13.65 9.09 -4.21
C GLY A 219 14.70 10.00 -3.58
N LYS A 220 14.64 10.07 -2.24
CA LYS A 220 15.38 11.04 -1.42
C LYS A 220 16.88 11.03 -1.71
N GLY A 221 17.45 12.19 -2.06
CA GLY A 221 18.87 12.40 -2.30
C GLY A 221 19.41 11.82 -3.61
N ALA A 222 18.56 11.29 -4.50
CA ALA A 222 18.99 10.62 -5.72
C ALA A 222 18.75 11.43 -7.01
N GLU A 223 18.05 12.57 -6.95
CA GLU A 223 17.60 13.31 -8.14
C GLU A 223 18.77 13.69 -9.06
N GLN A 224 19.79 14.36 -8.53
CA GLN A 224 20.95 14.81 -9.32
C GLN A 224 21.69 13.64 -9.97
N ALA A 225 21.90 12.54 -9.23
CA ALA A 225 22.60 11.37 -9.74
C ALA A 225 21.81 10.68 -10.88
N VAL A 226 20.48 10.62 -10.77
CA VAL A 226 19.62 10.03 -11.81
C VAL A 226 19.52 10.96 -13.02
N GLN A 227 19.41 12.28 -12.83
CA GLN A 227 19.45 13.26 -13.92
C GLN A 227 20.76 13.16 -14.71
N GLN A 228 21.89 13.03 -14.01
CA GLN A 228 23.20 12.83 -14.64
C GLN A 228 23.27 11.51 -15.42
N ALA A 229 22.72 10.42 -14.87
CA ALA A 229 22.68 9.13 -15.57
C ALA A 229 21.86 9.19 -16.88
N TYR A 230 20.76 9.95 -16.90
CA TYR A 230 20.01 10.20 -18.14
C TYR A 230 20.80 11.03 -19.16
N ALA A 231 21.54 12.04 -18.71
CA ALA A 231 22.40 12.84 -19.58
C ALA A 231 23.53 12.01 -20.19
N GLU A 232 24.19 11.17 -19.39
CA GLU A 232 25.25 10.23 -19.84
C GLU A 232 24.71 9.17 -20.80
N ALA A 233 23.45 8.78 -20.64
CA ALA A 233 22.72 7.90 -21.56
C ALA A 233 22.27 8.62 -22.86
N GLY A 234 22.58 9.90 -23.03
CA GLY A 234 22.20 10.69 -24.20
C GLY A 234 20.73 11.10 -24.26
N GLN A 235 20.02 11.06 -23.11
CA GLN A 235 18.58 11.36 -23.00
C GLN A 235 18.28 12.40 -21.90
N PRO A 236 18.89 13.60 -21.92
CA PRO A 236 18.78 14.60 -20.85
C PRO A 236 17.38 15.24 -20.72
N GLN A 237 16.52 15.11 -21.73
CA GLN A 237 15.20 15.74 -21.81
C GLN A 237 14.15 15.12 -20.88
N HIS A 238 14.44 13.95 -20.29
CA HIS A 238 13.53 13.30 -19.36
C HIS A 238 13.44 14.04 -18.02
N LYS A 239 12.25 14.03 -17.42
CA LYS A 239 11.99 14.70 -16.15
C LYS A 239 12.40 13.79 -15.00
N VAL A 240 13.33 14.24 -14.16
CA VAL A 240 13.66 13.57 -12.89
C VAL A 240 13.21 14.45 -11.74
N THR A 241 12.58 13.85 -10.73
CA THR A 241 12.16 14.54 -9.50
C THR A 241 12.43 13.66 -8.29
N GLU A 242 12.87 14.25 -7.18
CA GLU A 242 13.08 13.52 -5.93
C GLU A 242 11.78 12.86 -5.41
N PHE A 243 10.67 13.61 -5.47
CA PHE A 243 9.36 13.20 -4.99
C PHE A 243 8.25 13.66 -5.97
N ILE A 244 7.11 12.98 -5.93
CA ILE A 244 5.89 13.39 -6.64
C ILE A 244 4.81 13.58 -5.57
N ASP A 245 4.46 14.83 -5.29
CA ASP A 245 3.43 15.15 -4.29
C ASP A 245 2.03 14.85 -4.84
N ASP A 246 1.75 15.34 -6.05
CA ASP A 246 0.49 15.10 -6.76
C ASP A 246 0.59 13.83 -7.63
N MET A 247 0.39 12.68 -6.97
CA MET A 247 0.38 11.38 -7.64
C MET A 247 -0.80 11.23 -8.61
N ALA A 248 -1.94 11.88 -8.35
CA ALA A 248 -3.09 11.83 -9.25
C ALA A 248 -2.76 12.50 -10.59
N ALA A 249 -2.11 13.67 -10.57
CA ALA A 249 -1.63 14.33 -11.79
C ALA A 249 -0.58 13.48 -12.55
N ALA A 250 0.33 12.83 -11.84
CA ALA A 250 1.32 11.94 -12.47
C ALA A 250 0.65 10.73 -13.14
N TYR A 251 -0.35 10.13 -12.49
CA TYR A 251 -1.15 9.03 -13.07
C TYR A 251 -2.03 9.49 -14.23
N ALA A 252 -2.61 10.69 -14.17
CA ALA A 252 -3.36 11.28 -15.29
C ALA A 252 -2.46 11.51 -16.52
N TRP A 253 -1.20 11.88 -16.28
CA TRP A 253 -0.21 12.11 -17.33
C TRP A 253 0.28 10.80 -17.97
N ALA A 254 0.48 9.74 -17.20
CA ALA A 254 1.14 8.51 -17.65
C ALA A 254 0.32 7.69 -18.67
N ASP A 255 1.03 6.97 -19.54
CA ASP A 255 0.48 5.89 -20.37
C ASP A 255 0.79 4.51 -19.76
N VAL A 256 1.93 4.39 -19.06
CA VAL A 256 2.39 3.17 -18.39
C VAL A 256 3.25 3.53 -17.18
N VAL A 257 3.18 2.72 -16.13
CA VAL A 257 3.97 2.91 -14.91
C VAL A 257 5.01 1.81 -14.71
N VAL A 258 6.26 2.16 -14.43
CA VAL A 258 7.33 1.24 -14.01
C VAL A 258 7.60 1.45 -12.53
N CYS A 259 7.24 0.49 -11.68
CA CYS A 259 7.29 0.69 -10.23
C CYS A 259 7.51 -0.59 -9.43
N ARG A 260 7.78 -0.43 -8.13
CA ARG A 260 7.66 -1.52 -7.15
C ARG A 260 6.19 -1.88 -6.97
N SER A 261 5.90 -3.13 -6.61
CA SER A 261 4.54 -3.62 -6.39
C SER A 261 4.18 -3.74 -4.91
N GLY A 262 4.29 -2.63 -4.19
CA GLY A 262 3.69 -2.50 -2.86
C GLY A 262 2.17 -2.64 -2.95
N ALA A 263 1.52 -3.18 -1.92
CA ALA A 263 0.08 -3.46 -1.93
C ALA A 263 -0.77 -2.25 -2.32
N LEU A 264 -0.54 -1.10 -1.68
CA LEU A 264 -1.26 0.14 -1.98
C LEU A 264 -0.97 0.65 -3.39
N THR A 265 0.28 0.54 -3.86
CA THR A 265 0.65 0.95 -5.22
C THR A 265 -0.09 0.10 -6.26
N VAL A 266 -0.18 -1.21 -6.07
CA VAL A 266 -0.93 -2.08 -6.98
C VAL A 266 -2.40 -1.68 -7.02
N SER A 267 -3.02 -1.43 -5.86
CA SER A 267 -4.42 -0.98 -5.79
C SER A 267 -4.62 0.41 -6.39
N GLU A 268 -3.68 1.35 -6.20
CA GLU A 268 -3.69 2.67 -6.84
C GLU A 268 -3.58 2.56 -8.37
N ILE A 269 -2.72 1.67 -8.89
CA ILE A 269 -2.57 1.44 -10.33
C ILE A 269 -3.84 0.85 -10.94
N ALA A 270 -4.45 -0.13 -10.26
CA ALA A 270 -5.75 -0.67 -10.66
C ALA A 270 -6.81 0.44 -10.67
N ALA A 271 -6.93 1.20 -9.58
CA ALA A 271 -7.87 2.31 -9.48
C ALA A 271 -7.63 3.37 -10.56
N ALA A 272 -6.39 3.81 -10.79
CA ALA A 272 -6.06 4.73 -11.87
C ALA A 272 -6.33 4.14 -13.26
N GLY A 273 -6.46 2.81 -13.38
CA GLY A 273 -6.63 2.12 -14.65
C GLY A 273 -5.40 2.29 -15.52
N LEU A 274 -4.21 2.00 -15.00
CA LEU A 274 -2.94 2.17 -15.71
C LEU A 274 -2.28 0.82 -16.03
N PRO A 275 -1.72 0.64 -17.23
CA PRO A 275 -0.78 -0.43 -17.52
C PRO A 275 0.47 -0.31 -16.64
N ALA A 276 1.03 -1.43 -16.22
CA ALA A 276 2.23 -1.41 -15.37
C ALA A 276 3.28 -2.45 -15.73
N VAL A 277 4.54 -2.04 -15.55
CA VAL A 277 5.68 -2.94 -15.38
C VAL A 277 6.03 -2.96 -13.90
N PHE A 278 5.68 -4.06 -13.22
CA PHE A 278 6.01 -4.26 -11.83
C PHE A 278 7.40 -4.88 -11.67
N VAL A 279 8.17 -4.31 -10.75
CA VAL A 279 9.50 -4.80 -10.37
C VAL A 279 9.49 -5.15 -8.89
N PRO A 280 8.99 -6.34 -8.48
CA PRO A 280 8.87 -6.70 -7.09
C PRO A 280 10.18 -6.57 -6.31
N PHE A 281 10.10 -6.05 -5.08
CA PHE A 281 11.24 -6.04 -4.17
C PHE A 281 11.68 -7.48 -3.84
N GLN A 282 12.95 -7.79 -4.06
CA GLN A 282 13.48 -9.13 -3.85
C GLN A 282 13.56 -9.45 -2.35
N HIS A 283 12.71 -10.38 -1.93
CA HIS A 283 12.62 -10.82 -0.55
C HIS A 283 12.14 -12.26 -0.47
N LYS A 284 12.47 -12.99 0.62
CA LYS A 284 12.25 -14.43 0.74
C LYS A 284 10.78 -14.86 0.60
N ASP A 285 9.86 -14.01 1.05
CA ASP A 285 8.42 -14.28 0.99
C ASP A 285 7.77 -13.87 -0.34
N ARG A 286 8.52 -13.19 -1.23
CA ARG A 286 8.04 -12.67 -2.52
C ARG A 286 6.73 -11.87 -2.39
N GLN A 287 6.52 -11.16 -1.27
CA GLN A 287 5.27 -10.43 -0.99
C GLN A 287 4.82 -9.54 -2.15
N GLN A 288 5.74 -8.75 -2.71
CA GLN A 288 5.43 -7.83 -3.81
C GLN A 288 5.12 -8.54 -5.13
N TYR A 289 5.63 -9.77 -5.35
CA TYR A 289 5.23 -10.58 -6.51
C TYR A 289 3.76 -10.97 -6.36
N TRP A 290 3.37 -11.45 -5.18
CA TRP A 290 1.98 -11.85 -4.91
C TRP A 290 1.00 -10.68 -4.93
N ASN A 291 1.45 -9.46 -4.59
CA ASN A 291 0.65 -8.26 -4.78
C ASN A 291 0.40 -7.97 -6.27
N ALA A 292 1.42 -8.10 -7.13
CA ALA A 292 1.32 -7.76 -8.55
C ALA A 292 0.60 -8.83 -9.39
N LEU A 293 0.68 -10.10 -8.97
CA LEU A 293 0.20 -11.25 -9.74
C LEU A 293 -1.26 -11.12 -10.21
N PRO A 294 -2.23 -10.62 -9.40
CA PRO A 294 -3.59 -10.42 -9.87
C PRO A 294 -3.72 -9.52 -11.10
N LEU A 295 -2.94 -8.43 -11.19
CA LEU A 295 -2.97 -7.53 -12.36
C LEU A 295 -2.24 -8.13 -13.57
N GLU A 296 -1.18 -8.91 -13.37
CA GLU A 296 -0.55 -9.64 -14.49
C GLU A 296 -1.50 -10.70 -15.05
N GLN A 297 -2.18 -11.46 -14.18
CA GLN A 297 -3.17 -12.47 -14.59
C GLN A 297 -4.38 -11.85 -15.30
N ALA A 298 -4.78 -10.64 -14.90
CA ALA A 298 -5.82 -9.87 -15.60
C ALA A 298 -5.36 -9.30 -16.96
N GLY A 299 -4.09 -9.47 -17.35
CA GLY A 299 -3.53 -8.89 -18.57
C GLY A 299 -3.36 -7.37 -18.51
N ALA A 300 -3.26 -6.81 -17.30
CA ALA A 300 -3.13 -5.38 -17.05
C ALA A 300 -1.68 -4.94 -16.75
N ALA A 301 -0.79 -5.89 -16.49
CA ALA A 301 0.59 -5.61 -16.10
C ALA A 301 1.55 -6.72 -16.55
N LYS A 302 2.85 -6.42 -16.48
CA LYS A 302 3.95 -7.38 -16.60
C LYS A 302 4.84 -7.33 -15.37
N ILE A 303 5.21 -8.49 -14.85
CA ILE A 303 6.12 -8.63 -13.70
C ILE A 303 7.52 -8.97 -14.21
N PHE A 304 8.51 -8.21 -13.74
CA PHE A 304 9.92 -8.56 -13.81
C PHE A 304 10.48 -8.68 -12.40
N GLU A 305 10.77 -9.91 -11.96
CA GLU A 305 11.62 -10.07 -10.78
C GLU A 305 13.02 -9.50 -11.07
N GLN A 306 13.70 -8.96 -10.05
CA GLN A 306 14.93 -8.19 -10.26
C GLN A 306 16.00 -8.84 -11.17
N PRO A 307 16.25 -10.17 -11.12
CA PRO A 307 17.19 -10.81 -12.04
C PRO A 307 16.81 -10.71 -13.52
N GLN A 308 15.52 -10.54 -13.82
CA GLN A 308 14.95 -10.42 -15.17
C GLN A 308 14.72 -8.96 -15.59
N PHE A 309 14.79 -8.02 -14.65
CA PHE A 309 14.60 -6.59 -14.91
C PHE A 309 15.87 -5.95 -15.50
N THR A 310 16.12 -6.25 -16.78
CA THR A 310 17.25 -5.71 -17.55
C THR A 310 16.79 -4.61 -18.52
N ALA A 311 17.71 -3.76 -18.96
CA ALA A 311 17.39 -2.70 -19.90
C ALA A 311 16.79 -3.25 -21.22
N ASP A 312 17.32 -4.37 -21.72
CA ASP A 312 16.82 -5.03 -22.94
C ASP A 312 15.40 -5.58 -22.77
N ALA A 313 15.14 -6.30 -21.66
CA ALA A 313 13.83 -6.90 -21.41
C ALA A 313 12.74 -5.83 -21.26
N VAL A 314 13.07 -4.74 -20.55
CA VAL A 314 12.14 -3.63 -20.32
C VAL A 314 11.92 -2.83 -21.60
N ALA A 315 12.98 -2.51 -22.36
CA ALA A 315 12.87 -1.80 -23.62
C ALA A 315 12.02 -2.59 -24.63
N SER A 316 12.30 -3.88 -24.83
CA SER A 316 11.54 -4.75 -25.73
C SER A 316 10.06 -4.86 -25.32
N THR A 317 9.78 -4.96 -24.02
CA THR A 317 8.39 -4.97 -23.51
C THR A 317 7.69 -3.66 -23.82
N LEU A 318 8.30 -2.54 -23.46
CA LEU A 318 7.73 -1.21 -23.70
C LEU A 318 7.54 -0.95 -25.21
N GLU A 319 8.46 -1.38 -26.08
CA GLU A 319 8.32 -1.28 -27.54
C GLU A 319 7.10 -2.04 -28.04
N SER A 320 6.93 -3.30 -27.61
CA SER A 320 5.83 -4.19 -28.03
C SER A 320 4.43 -3.69 -27.65
N TRP A 321 4.32 -2.82 -26.64
CA TRP A 321 3.04 -2.24 -26.24
C TRP A 321 2.75 -1.00 -27.10
N ASP A 322 1.93 -1.20 -28.12
CA ASP A 322 1.35 -0.08 -28.87
C ASP A 322 0.23 0.61 -28.07
N ARG A 323 -0.32 1.71 -28.62
CA ARG A 323 -1.34 2.49 -27.91
C ARG A 323 -2.64 1.71 -27.67
N ASN A 324 -3.02 0.84 -28.61
CA ASN A 324 -4.20 0.00 -28.46
C ASN A 324 -4.00 -1.02 -27.34
N THR A 325 -2.84 -1.68 -27.30
CA THR A 325 -2.45 -2.59 -26.22
C THR A 325 -2.47 -1.87 -24.87
N LEU A 326 -1.88 -0.68 -24.78
CA LEU A 326 -1.90 0.12 -23.55
C LEU A 326 -3.32 0.50 -23.12
N LEU A 327 -4.21 0.84 -24.06
CA LEU A 327 -5.61 1.12 -23.74
C LEU A 327 -6.31 -0.13 -23.19
N GLU A 328 -6.17 -1.29 -23.84
CA GLU A 328 -6.81 -2.51 -23.35
C GLU A 328 -6.26 -2.93 -21.97
N MET A 329 -4.94 -2.81 -21.76
CA MET A 329 -4.33 -3.06 -20.45
C MET A 329 -4.85 -2.10 -19.38
N ALA A 330 -5.04 -0.82 -19.74
CA ALA A 330 -5.59 0.21 -18.86
C ALA A 330 -7.04 -0.10 -18.46
N GLU A 331 -7.86 -0.55 -19.41
CA GLU A 331 -9.24 -0.99 -19.17
C GLU A 331 -9.29 -2.22 -18.26
N ARG A 332 -8.42 -3.21 -18.50
CA ARG A 332 -8.27 -4.40 -17.64
C ARG A 332 -7.82 -4.02 -16.22
N ALA A 333 -6.89 -3.07 -16.09
CA ALA A 333 -6.45 -2.56 -14.79
C ALA A 333 -7.63 -1.95 -14.02
N ARG A 334 -8.42 -1.09 -14.68
CA ARG A 334 -9.59 -0.44 -14.06
C ARG A 334 -10.68 -1.45 -13.72
N ALA A 335 -10.91 -2.45 -14.56
CA ALA A 335 -11.89 -3.51 -14.33
C ALA A 335 -11.52 -4.39 -13.12
N ALA A 336 -10.23 -4.54 -12.82
CA ALA A 336 -9.74 -5.27 -11.66
C ALA A 336 -9.74 -4.44 -10.35
N ALA A 337 -10.08 -3.14 -10.41
CA ALA A 337 -10.08 -2.28 -9.24
C ALA A 337 -11.31 -2.53 -8.34
N ILE A 338 -11.11 -2.37 -7.02
CA ILE A 338 -12.19 -2.35 -6.02
C ILE A 338 -12.23 -0.92 -5.45
N PRO A 339 -13.07 -0.03 -6.00
CA PRO A 339 -13.03 1.40 -5.67
C PRO A 339 -13.66 1.74 -4.31
N ASP A 340 -14.48 0.85 -3.77
CA ASP A 340 -15.28 1.00 -2.55
C ASP A 340 -14.64 0.31 -1.33
N ALA A 341 -13.31 0.11 -1.35
CA ALA A 341 -12.59 -0.62 -0.30
C ALA A 341 -12.71 0.05 1.08
N THR A 342 -12.68 1.38 1.13
CA THR A 342 -12.81 2.13 2.39
C THR A 342 -14.18 1.91 3.02
N GLU A 343 -15.23 1.99 2.21
CA GLU A 343 -16.62 1.81 2.58
C GLU A 343 -16.89 0.37 3.03
N ARG A 344 -16.39 -0.63 2.30
CA ARG A 344 -16.52 -2.05 2.67
C ARG A 344 -15.91 -2.34 4.03
N VAL A 345 -14.68 -1.90 4.26
CA VAL A 345 -14.00 -2.09 5.55
C VAL A 345 -14.74 -1.35 6.67
N ALA A 346 -15.18 -0.11 6.42
CA ALA A 346 -15.95 0.66 7.39
C ALA A 346 -17.29 0.01 7.75
N ASN A 347 -17.97 -0.60 6.77
CA ASN A 347 -19.22 -1.33 6.98
C ASN A 347 -19.01 -2.56 7.87
N GLU A 348 -17.98 -3.37 7.60
CA GLU A 348 -17.64 -4.53 8.44
C GLU A 348 -17.27 -4.12 9.87
N VAL A 349 -16.55 -3.01 10.04
CA VAL A 349 -16.29 -2.42 11.36
C VAL A 349 -17.59 -2.01 12.06
N SER A 350 -18.52 -1.38 11.33
CA SER A 350 -19.81 -0.95 11.88
C SER A 350 -20.73 -2.10 12.27
N LEU A 351 -20.70 -3.21 11.51
CA LEU A 351 -21.41 -4.45 11.79
C LEU A 351 -20.83 -5.15 13.02
N ALA A 352 -19.51 -5.30 13.09
CA ALA A 352 -18.84 -5.93 14.22
C ALA A 352 -19.06 -5.18 15.55
N ALA A 353 -19.16 -3.85 15.52
CA ALA A 353 -19.45 -3.03 16.70
C ALA A 353 -20.87 -3.18 17.26
N GLN A 354 -21.77 -3.89 16.57
CA GLN A 354 -23.16 -4.11 17.01
C GLN A 354 -23.36 -5.47 17.68
N ALA A 355 -22.38 -6.36 17.58
CA ALA A 355 -22.43 -7.75 18.07
C ALA A 355 -22.05 -7.85 19.55
#